data_AF-A0A1Y0KS65-F1
#
_entry.id   AF-A0A1Y0KS65-F1
#
_cell.length_a   1.000
_cell.length_b   1.000
_cell.length_c   1.000
_cell.angle_alpha   90.00
_cell.angle_beta   90.00
_cell.angle_gamma   90.00
#
_symmetry.space_group_name_H-M   'P 1'
#
loop_
_entity.id
_entity.type
_entity.pdbx_description
1 polymer ?
#
loop_
_entity_poly.entity_id
_entity_poly.type
_entity_poly.pdbx_seq_one_letter_code
_entity_poly.pdbx_strand_id
1 'polypeptide(L)'
;MQQMMMTVLVLVMLSGCAQPSLEQPKANGTYLVIDNNDAWAVVISDGKRVAEHGLVVDVIGMPKQGVAVANSYVIDTPNCGRVQWMAQHDDVADGATSLMALSYNKQLTQSGCVIGEGLSSVWTVLDYSS
;
A
#
# COMPACT_ATOMS: atom_id res chain seq x y z
N MET A 1 -36.90 -48.24 24.25
CA MET A 1 -35.75 -48.16 23.31
C MET A 1 -35.87 -47.07 22.24
N GLN A 2 -37.07 -46.63 21.82
CA GLN A 2 -37.22 -45.55 20.82
C GLN A 2 -36.75 -44.16 21.26
N GLN A 3 -36.84 -43.84 22.55
CA GLN A 3 -36.51 -42.51 23.07
C GLN A 3 -35.02 -42.18 22.99
N MET A 4 -34.13 -43.16 23.19
CA MET A 4 -32.68 -42.97 23.03
C MET A 4 -32.25 -42.74 21.58
N MET A 5 -33.02 -43.27 20.62
CA MET A 5 -32.72 -43.08 19.21
C MET A 5 -33.06 -41.65 18.75
N MET A 6 -34.12 -41.08 19.32
CA MET A 6 -34.60 -39.73 18.98
C MET A 6 -33.66 -38.63 19.51
N THR A 7 -33.02 -38.84 20.67
CA THR A 7 -32.04 -37.89 21.23
C THR A 7 -30.71 -37.87 20.47
N VAL A 8 -30.26 -39.01 19.94
CA VAL A 8 -29.03 -39.08 19.14
C VAL A 8 -29.20 -38.34 17.80
N LEU A 9 -30.38 -38.46 17.18
CA LEU A 9 -30.68 -37.78 15.92
C LEU A 9 -30.67 -36.24 16.05
N VAL A 10 -31.18 -35.72 17.18
CA VAL A 10 -31.21 -34.27 17.47
C VAL A 10 -29.79 -33.73 17.72
N LEU A 11 -28.91 -34.50 18.37
CA LEU A 11 -27.52 -34.09 18.60
C LEU A 11 -26.70 -33.94 17.30
N VAL A 12 -26.96 -34.79 16.30
CA VAL A 12 -26.27 -34.74 15.00
C VAL A 12 -26.74 -33.55 14.16
N MET A 13 -27.97 -33.07 14.34
CA MET A 13 -28.44 -31.86 13.66
C MET A 13 -27.91 -30.56 14.29
N LEU A 14 -27.51 -30.59 15.57
CA LEU A 14 -26.94 -29.43 16.27
C LEU A 14 -25.41 -29.29 16.09
N SER A 15 -24.71 -30.31 15.61
CA SER A 15 -23.27 -30.25 15.33
C SER A 15 -22.92 -29.66 13.96
N GLY A 16 -23.93 -29.32 13.16
CA GLY A 16 -23.80 -28.57 11.92
C GLY A 16 -23.58 -27.07 12.15
N CYS A 17 -22.59 -26.71 12.99
CA CYS A 17 -22.10 -25.33 13.00
C CYS A 17 -21.40 -25.10 11.66
N ALA A 18 -22.12 -24.55 10.68
CA ALA A 18 -21.53 -23.95 9.50
C ALA A 18 -20.63 -22.83 9.99
N GLN A 19 -19.35 -23.13 10.19
CA GLN A 19 -18.34 -22.17 10.59
C GLN A 19 -18.33 -21.14 9.46
N PRO A 20 -18.80 -19.89 9.69
CA PRO A 20 -18.81 -18.90 8.64
C PRO A 20 -17.37 -18.77 8.14
N SER A 21 -17.19 -18.80 6.82
CA SER A 21 -15.89 -18.52 6.23
C SER A 21 -15.52 -17.11 6.67
N LEU A 22 -14.70 -17.00 7.72
CA LEU A 22 -14.14 -15.74 8.16
C LEU A 22 -13.15 -15.37 7.06
N GLU A 23 -13.63 -14.59 6.10
CA GLU A 23 -12.80 -13.99 5.07
C GLU A 23 -11.67 -13.25 5.80
N GLN A 24 -10.44 -13.76 5.65
CA GLN A 24 -9.31 -13.24 6.42
C GLN A 24 -9.10 -11.77 6.02
N PRO A 25 -8.78 -10.88 6.98
CA PRO A 25 -8.46 -9.50 6.65
C PRO A 25 -7.29 -9.47 5.68
N LYS A 26 -7.55 -8.96 4.47
CA LYS A 26 -6.53 -8.80 3.44
C LYS A 26 -5.79 -7.49 3.65
N ALA A 27 -4.46 -7.54 3.59
CA ALA A 27 -3.65 -6.34 3.68
C ALA A 27 -3.92 -5.43 2.47
N ASN A 28 -4.09 -4.14 2.73
CA ASN A 28 -4.17 -3.09 1.73
C ASN A 28 -3.17 -1.99 2.11
N GLY A 29 -2.53 -1.39 1.13
CA GLY A 29 -1.58 -0.33 1.39
C GLY A 29 -0.78 0.05 0.17
N THR A 30 -0.18 1.23 0.23
CA THR A 30 0.65 1.75 -0.84
C THR A 30 1.93 2.29 -0.26
N TYR A 31 3.08 1.88 -0.81
CA TYR A 31 4.38 2.29 -0.31
C TYR A 31 5.37 2.49 -1.45
N LEU A 32 6.24 3.46 -1.27
CA LEU A 32 7.39 3.71 -2.12
C LEU A 32 8.63 3.21 -1.39
N VAL A 33 9.35 2.25 -1.97
CA VAL A 33 10.66 1.81 -1.47
C VAL A 33 11.74 2.49 -2.28
N ILE A 34 12.74 3.04 -1.61
CA ILE A 34 13.93 3.61 -2.24
C ILE A 34 15.15 2.86 -1.71
N ASP A 35 15.97 2.38 -2.63
CA ASP A 35 17.27 1.77 -2.33
C ASP A 35 18.30 2.37 -3.29
N ASN A 36 19.12 3.29 -2.79
CA ASN A 36 20.06 4.06 -3.61
C ASN A 36 19.35 4.77 -4.79
N ASN A 37 19.63 4.32 -6.02
CA ASN A 37 19.05 4.85 -7.24
C ASN A 37 17.83 4.07 -7.72
N ASP A 38 17.47 2.98 -7.07
CA ASP A 38 16.31 2.17 -7.42
C ASP A 38 15.08 2.59 -6.60
N ALA A 39 13.92 2.51 -7.24
CA ALA A 39 12.65 2.80 -6.62
C ALA A 39 11.59 1.75 -6.98
N TRP A 40 10.76 1.38 -6.01
CA TRP A 40 9.59 0.53 -6.24
C TRP A 40 8.33 1.18 -5.66
N ALA A 41 7.41 1.55 -6.54
CA ALA A 41 6.07 1.97 -6.13
C ALA A 41 5.18 0.73 -6.04
N VAL A 42 4.78 0.38 -4.82
CA VAL A 42 4.05 -0.85 -4.55
C VAL A 42 2.64 -0.56 -4.10
N VAL A 43 1.69 -1.23 -4.73
CA VAL A 43 0.27 -1.20 -4.40
C VAL A 43 -0.15 -2.59 -3.97
N ILE A 44 -0.73 -2.69 -2.78
CA ILE A 44 -1.40 -3.89 -2.28
C ILE A 44 -2.90 -3.59 -2.25
N SER A 45 -3.66 -4.32 -3.07
CA SER A 45 -5.12 -4.22 -3.15
C SER A 45 -5.73 -5.61 -3.11
N ASP A 46 -6.66 -5.82 -2.18
CA ASP A 46 -7.30 -7.11 -1.94
C ASP A 46 -6.27 -8.23 -1.69
N GLY A 47 -5.19 -7.91 -0.96
CA GLY A 47 -4.10 -8.83 -0.66
C GLY A 47 -3.18 -9.15 -1.85
N LYS A 48 -3.46 -8.63 -3.05
CA LYS A 48 -2.60 -8.77 -4.21
C LYS A 48 -1.60 -7.61 -4.26
N ARG A 49 -0.31 -7.95 -4.29
CA ARG A 49 0.80 -7.00 -4.43
C ARG A 49 1.17 -6.82 -5.90
N VAL A 50 1.25 -5.57 -6.35
CA VAL A 50 1.79 -5.18 -7.65
C VAL A 50 2.82 -4.08 -7.42
N ALA A 51 3.95 -4.13 -8.13
CA ALA A 51 5.03 -3.16 -7.99
C ALA A 51 5.43 -2.61 -9.36
N GLU A 52 5.59 -1.29 -9.43
CA GLU A 52 6.25 -0.60 -10.54
C GLU A 52 7.69 -0.29 -10.13
N HIS A 53 8.65 -0.75 -10.93
CA HIS A 53 10.06 -0.43 -10.73
C HIS A 53 10.41 0.85 -11.49
N GLY A 54 11.32 1.63 -10.93
CA GLY A 54 11.85 2.84 -11.54
C GLY A 54 13.20 3.24 -10.95
N LEU A 55 13.67 4.40 -11.36
CA LEU A 55 14.93 4.96 -10.92
C LEU A 55 14.71 6.31 -10.25
N VAL A 56 15.38 6.55 -9.13
CA VAL A 56 15.47 7.87 -8.51
C VAL A 56 16.39 8.73 -9.36
N VAL A 57 15.83 9.81 -9.93
CA VAL A 57 16.54 10.75 -10.80
C VAL A 57 16.86 12.08 -10.13
N ASP A 58 16.17 12.42 -9.05
CA ASP A 58 16.46 13.60 -8.23
C ASP A 58 15.95 13.42 -6.79
N VAL A 59 16.66 14.00 -5.83
CA VAL A 59 16.28 14.00 -4.41
C VAL A 59 16.51 15.39 -3.83
N ILE A 60 15.43 15.99 -3.35
CA ILE A 60 15.43 17.29 -2.68
C ILE A 60 15.09 17.05 -1.21
N GLY A 61 16.11 16.91 -0.37
CA GLY A 61 15.94 16.86 1.08
C GLY A 61 15.75 18.27 1.65
N MET A 62 14.79 18.45 2.57
CA MET A 62 14.61 19.71 3.28
C MET A 62 15.21 19.60 4.69
N PRO A 63 16.35 20.26 4.97
CA PRO A 63 17.13 20.01 6.19
C PRO A 63 16.60 20.72 7.45
N LYS A 64 15.42 21.36 7.41
CA LYS A 64 14.97 22.27 8.49
C LYS A 64 13.83 21.67 9.31
N GLN A 65 13.99 21.70 10.63
CA GLN A 65 12.92 21.48 11.59
C GLN A 65 11.80 22.52 11.39
N GLY A 66 10.54 22.06 11.33
CA GLY A 66 9.36 22.92 11.16
C GLY A 66 8.86 23.08 9.72
N VAL A 67 9.41 22.34 8.76
CA VAL A 67 8.87 22.27 7.39
C VAL A 67 8.01 21.01 7.24
N ALA A 68 6.82 21.14 6.65
CA ALA A 68 5.89 20.02 6.47
C ALA A 68 6.43 18.92 5.54
N VAL A 69 7.27 19.29 4.56
CA VAL A 69 7.90 18.36 3.62
C VAL A 69 9.27 17.94 4.14
N ALA A 70 9.44 16.64 4.35
CA ALA A 70 10.71 16.01 4.75
C ALA A 70 11.65 15.89 3.55
N ASN A 71 11.20 15.16 2.53
CA ASN A 71 11.97 14.87 1.32
C ASN A 71 11.07 14.92 0.08
N SER A 72 11.65 15.26 -1.06
CA SER A 72 11.01 15.13 -2.36
C SER A 72 11.88 14.27 -3.28
N TYR A 73 11.30 13.19 -3.79
CA TYR A 73 11.97 12.26 -4.71
C TYR A 73 11.38 12.40 -6.10
N VAL A 74 12.20 12.48 -7.13
CA VAL A 74 11.74 12.38 -8.51
C VAL A 74 12.16 11.01 -9.02
N ILE A 75 11.18 10.24 -9.48
CA ILE A 75 11.37 8.87 -9.96
C ILE A 75 10.95 8.80 -11.41
N ASP A 76 11.75 8.11 -12.22
CA ASP A 76 11.42 7.77 -13.60
C ASP A 76 11.03 6.30 -13.68
N THR A 77 9.86 6.02 -14.24
CA THR A 77 9.31 4.66 -14.34
C THR A 77 8.98 4.35 -15.81
N PRO A 78 9.16 3.09 -16.26
CA PRO A 78 8.83 2.70 -17.62
C PRO A 78 7.34 2.87 -17.96
N ASN A 79 6.43 2.54 -17.03
CA ASN A 79 4.99 2.49 -17.31
C ASN A 79 4.23 3.74 -16.83
N CYS A 80 4.72 4.45 -15.82
CA CYS A 80 4.06 5.64 -15.26
C CYS A 80 4.77 6.95 -15.64
N GLY A 81 5.93 6.87 -16.29
CA GLY A 81 6.76 8.02 -16.63
C GLY A 81 7.41 8.63 -15.39
N ARG A 82 7.74 9.93 -15.51
CA ARG A 82 8.35 10.70 -14.42
C ARG A 82 7.31 11.17 -13.41
N VAL A 83 7.59 10.92 -12.14
CA VAL A 83 6.70 11.17 -11.00
C VAL A 83 7.50 11.84 -9.89
N GLN A 84 6.94 12.88 -9.28
CA GLN A 84 7.52 13.51 -8.09
C GLN A 84 6.76 13.08 -6.85
N TRP A 85 7.47 12.46 -5.92
CA TRP A 85 7.00 12.06 -4.61
C TRP A 85 7.38 13.10 -3.57
N MET A 86 6.42 13.56 -2.78
CA MET A 86 6.68 14.43 -1.63
C MET A 86 6.36 13.66 -0.35
N ALA A 87 7.38 13.44 0.45
CA ALA A 87 7.27 12.79 1.76
C ALA A 87 7.15 13.90 2.81
N GLN A 88 6.03 13.93 3.55
CA GLN A 88 5.79 14.91 4.62
C GLN A 88 6.05 14.31 5.99
N HIS A 89 6.52 15.09 6.96
CA HIS A 89 6.58 14.63 8.34
C HIS A 89 5.16 14.55 8.91
N ASP A 90 4.70 13.37 9.34
CA ASP A 90 3.59 13.34 10.30
C ASP A 90 4.11 13.76 11.68
N ASP A 91 3.35 14.59 12.39
CA ASP A 91 3.59 15.01 13.79
C ASP A 91 3.55 13.83 14.80
N VAL A 92 3.48 12.59 14.32
CA VAL A 92 3.43 11.36 15.13
C VAL A 92 4.81 10.71 15.09
N ALA A 93 5.32 10.35 16.27
CA ALA A 93 6.67 9.84 16.54
C ALA A 93 7.11 8.55 15.79
N ASP A 94 6.34 8.07 14.82
CA ASP A 94 6.47 6.76 14.17
C ASP A 94 6.96 6.81 12.71
N GLY A 95 7.50 7.93 12.23
CA GLY A 95 8.17 7.98 10.92
C GLY A 95 7.25 7.75 9.71
N ALA A 96 5.93 7.79 9.91
CA ALA A 96 4.96 7.79 8.83
C ALA A 96 5.11 9.08 8.03
N THR A 97 5.37 8.94 6.74
CA THR A 97 5.38 10.05 5.79
C THR A 97 4.06 10.03 5.04
N SER A 98 3.26 11.09 5.10
CA SER A 98 1.91 11.06 4.53
C SER A 98 1.51 12.34 3.79
N LEU A 99 0.96 12.13 2.59
CA LEU A 99 0.35 13.05 1.64
C LEU A 99 1.25 13.48 0.47
N MET A 100 0.94 12.92 -0.70
CA MET A 100 1.59 13.13 -1.97
C MET A 100 0.85 14.23 -2.76
N ALA A 101 1.60 15.18 -3.32
CA ALA A 101 1.12 16.02 -4.41
C ALA A 101 1.79 15.55 -5.70
N LEU A 102 1.05 14.84 -6.54
CA LEU A 102 1.53 14.48 -7.88
C LEU A 102 1.29 15.65 -8.82
N SER A 103 2.38 16.17 -9.38
CA SER A 103 2.28 17.03 -10.57
C SER A 103 1.71 16.19 -11.71
N TYR A 104 0.56 16.60 -12.26
CA TYR A 104 -0.17 15.87 -13.29
C TYR A 104 0.76 15.43 -14.45
N ASN A 105 0.90 14.12 -14.62
CA ASN A 105 1.54 13.49 -15.78
C ASN A 105 0.48 12.65 -16.50
N LYS A 106 0.26 12.89 -17.81
CA LYS A 106 -0.72 12.15 -18.63
C LYS A 106 -0.48 10.63 -18.61
N GLN A 107 0.76 10.19 -18.38
CA GLN A 107 1.11 8.77 -18.30
C GLN A 107 0.55 8.08 -17.05
N LEU A 108 0.21 8.82 -15.99
CA LEU A 108 -0.44 8.26 -14.81
C LEU A 108 -1.85 7.72 -15.10
N THR A 109 -2.49 8.20 -16.15
CA THR A 109 -3.81 7.74 -16.60
C THR A 109 -3.74 6.64 -17.68
N GLN A 110 -2.54 6.23 -18.09
CA GLN A 110 -2.37 5.17 -19.07
C GLN A 110 -2.61 3.79 -18.46
N SER A 111 -3.16 2.88 -19.27
CA SER A 111 -3.34 1.48 -18.88
C SER A 111 -1.99 0.85 -18.55
N GLY A 112 -1.88 0.22 -17.38
CA GLY A 112 -0.64 -0.41 -16.93
C GLY A 112 0.20 0.44 -15.97
N CYS A 113 -0.18 1.68 -15.71
CA CYS A 113 0.46 2.46 -14.66
C CYS A 113 -0.12 2.11 -13.28
N VAL A 114 0.66 1.36 -12.50
CA VAL A 114 0.29 0.92 -11.13
C VAL A 114 0.13 2.11 -10.16
N ILE A 115 0.94 3.16 -10.34
CA ILE A 115 0.85 4.39 -9.53
C ILE A 115 -0.52 5.07 -9.73
N GLY A 116 -1.06 4.98 -10.96
CA GLY A 116 -2.38 5.50 -11.33
C GLY A 116 -3.53 4.88 -10.52
N GLU A 117 -3.42 3.59 -10.19
CA GLU A 117 -4.43 2.87 -9.40
C GLU A 117 -4.38 3.27 -7.91
N GLY A 118 -3.22 3.73 -7.43
CA GLY A 118 -3.00 4.14 -6.04
C GLY A 118 -3.13 5.64 -5.79
N LEU A 119 -3.58 6.45 -6.75
CA LEU A 119 -3.62 7.92 -6.64
C LEU A 119 -4.47 8.45 -5.47
N SER A 120 -5.52 7.72 -5.09
CA SER A 120 -6.40 8.09 -3.97
C SER A 120 -5.92 7.58 -2.61
N SER A 121 -4.84 6.79 -2.58
CA SER A 121 -4.32 6.17 -1.36
C SER A 121 -3.30 7.04 -0.65
N VAL A 122 -3.14 6.80 0.65
CA VAL A 122 -2.02 7.35 1.42
C VAL A 122 -0.78 6.49 1.20
N TRP A 123 0.32 7.10 0.79
CA TRP A 123 1.57 6.41 0.49
C TRP A 123 2.61 6.61 1.59
N THR A 124 3.24 5.52 2.02
CA THR A 124 4.37 5.54 2.95
C THR A 124 5.70 5.44 2.18
N VAL A 125 6.69 6.25 2.53
CA VAL A 125 8.03 6.16 1.92
C VAL A 125 8.98 5.42 2.86
N LEU A 126 9.64 4.39 2.31
CA LEU A 126 10.65 3.58 2.96
C LEU A 126 11.99 3.84 2.26
N ASP A 127 12.76 4.78 2.77
CA ASP A 127 14.05 5.16 2.21
C ASP A 127 15.19 4.42 2.93
N TYR A 128 15.85 3.52 2.21
CA TYR A 128 17.02 2.77 2.67
C TYR A 128 18.34 3.27 2.06
N SER A 129 18.32 4.40 1.34
CA SER A 129 19.54 5.02 0.83
C SER A 129 20.42 5.53 1.98
N SER A 130 21.74 5.35 1.84
CA SER A 130 22.75 5.68 2.86
C SER A 130 23.49 6.98 2.58
#